data_AF-A0A7S4FYL8-F1
#
_entry.id   AF-A0A7S4FYL8-F1
#
_cell.length_a   1.000
_cell.length_b   1.000
_cell.length_c   1.000
_cell.angle_alpha   90.00
_cell.angle_beta   90.00
_cell.angle_gamma   90.00
#
_symmetry.space_group_name_H-M   'P 1'
#
loop_
_entity.id
_entity.type
_entity.pdbx_description
1 polymer ?
#
loop_
_entity_poly.entity_id
_entity_poly.type
_entity_poly.pdbx_seq_one_letter_code
_entity_poly.pdbx_strand_id
1 'polypeptide(L)'
;ATKPHGHGDVHALLHRSGVAADWAAAGMRWAVFLQDTNSMTFRAVPSLLGVSVAQNLQLNFCCIPRKPKQEIGAVAQLVAPGGTAMTCNIEYNQLDPLLRAVQRLEGKPETGDTALGDADVSPFPGNINILVIDLTRYTATLSPTDGIIPEFVNPKYVDGSRTSFKSPTRLECMMQDYAKLLPPDALVGTTCYTEPWVFNPVKRPAMLATSEQRQYLMNARYLRAAGVELPFPTASDPQDVRGLPQVACVQLLPGFACSKREVQRRFPGGPDCRISARSTLILDGDITVDRLDLDGALEIHAVPGAQVRVKRLVVRNAGCRFVRAEQGVDVPAQVQIRGYDIERMAVTKLVFDAPGSYEVDEVHEA
;
A
#
# COMPACT_ATOMS: atom_id res chain seq x y z
N ALA A 1 19.62 -21.31 17.24
CA ALA A 1 18.45 -20.43 17.01
C ALA A 1 17.71 -20.94 15.77
N THR A 2 16.39 -21.10 15.86
CA THR A 2 15.53 -21.43 14.72
C THR A 2 15.30 -20.19 13.85
N LYS A 3 14.96 -20.37 12.58
CA LYS A 3 14.60 -19.30 11.64
C LYS A 3 13.17 -19.53 11.15
N PRO A 4 12.36 -18.47 10.93
CA PRO A 4 11.06 -18.62 10.29
C PRO A 4 11.19 -19.30 8.92
N HIS A 5 10.20 -20.13 8.58
CA HIS A 5 10.13 -20.83 7.31
C HIS A 5 9.79 -19.86 6.18
N GLY A 6 8.70 -19.11 6.29
CA GLY A 6 8.42 -18.02 5.35
C GLY A 6 6.98 -17.58 5.43
N HIS A 7 6.63 -16.51 4.72
CA HIS A 7 5.25 -16.01 4.72
C HIS A 7 4.28 -16.92 3.96
N GLY A 8 4.76 -17.93 3.23
CA GLY A 8 3.89 -18.97 2.68
C GLY A 8 3.15 -19.81 3.73
N ASP A 9 3.68 -19.92 4.96
CA ASP A 9 3.04 -20.66 6.06
C ASP A 9 1.59 -20.22 6.32
N VAL A 10 1.21 -19.00 5.92
CA VAL A 10 -0.15 -18.48 6.02
C VAL A 10 -1.19 -19.43 5.40
N HIS A 11 -0.86 -20.13 4.31
CA HIS A 11 -1.81 -21.05 3.65
C HIS A 11 -2.07 -22.29 4.50
N ALA A 12 -1.00 -22.93 5.01
CA ALA A 12 -1.10 -24.06 5.93
C ALA A 12 -1.80 -23.66 7.24
N LEU A 13 -1.51 -22.47 7.78
CA LEU A 13 -2.17 -21.96 8.98
C LEU A 13 -3.68 -21.76 8.76
N LEU A 14 -4.08 -21.10 7.66
CA LEU A 14 -5.50 -20.89 7.32
C LEU A 14 -6.26 -22.19 7.05
N HIS A 15 -5.59 -23.18 6.44
CA HIS A 15 -6.17 -24.50 6.17
C HIS A 15 -6.36 -25.30 7.47
N ARG A 16 -5.28 -25.50 8.23
CA ARG A 16 -5.26 -26.37 9.42
C ARG A 16 -6.06 -25.82 10.59
N SER A 17 -6.17 -24.49 10.71
CA SER A 17 -6.99 -23.87 11.74
C SER A 17 -8.49 -23.91 11.44
N GLY A 18 -8.89 -24.27 10.21
CA GLY A 18 -10.29 -24.23 9.77
C GLY A 18 -10.78 -22.84 9.35
N VAL A 19 -10.03 -21.77 9.61
CA VAL A 19 -10.44 -20.38 9.36
C VAL A 19 -10.89 -20.15 7.91
N ALA A 20 -10.15 -20.67 6.93
CA ALA A 20 -10.54 -20.52 5.52
C ALA A 20 -11.87 -21.23 5.20
N ALA A 21 -12.13 -22.38 5.82
CA ALA A 21 -13.38 -23.12 5.66
C ALA A 21 -14.54 -22.40 6.35
N ASP A 22 -14.32 -21.87 7.55
CA ASP A 22 -15.32 -21.10 8.30
C ASP A 22 -15.76 -19.85 7.54
N TRP A 23 -14.81 -19.10 6.97
CA TRP A 23 -15.10 -17.95 6.12
C TRP A 23 -15.91 -18.33 4.89
N ALA A 24 -15.57 -19.43 4.22
CA ALA A 24 -16.33 -19.92 3.07
C ALA A 24 -17.75 -20.35 3.48
N ALA A 25 -17.91 -21.04 4.61
CA ALA A 25 -19.21 -21.43 5.17
C ALA A 25 -20.06 -20.22 5.57
N ALA A 26 -19.44 -19.12 6.01
CA ALA A 26 -20.09 -17.84 6.28
C ALA A 26 -20.46 -17.04 5.01
N GLY A 27 -20.20 -17.58 3.81
CA GLY A 27 -20.54 -16.94 2.54
C GLY A 27 -19.52 -15.89 2.07
N MET A 28 -18.34 -15.80 2.69
CA MET A 28 -17.26 -14.96 2.16
C MET A 28 -16.73 -15.56 0.86
N ARG A 29 -16.52 -14.72 -0.15
CA ARG A 29 -16.12 -15.16 -1.50
C ARG A 29 -14.67 -14.87 -1.86
N TRP A 30 -14.05 -13.90 -1.19
CA TRP A 30 -12.74 -13.39 -1.56
C TRP A 30 -11.89 -13.20 -0.31
N ALA A 31 -10.63 -13.62 -0.38
CA ALA A 31 -9.61 -13.30 0.61
C ALA A 31 -8.58 -12.36 0.00
N VAL A 32 -8.20 -11.31 0.75
CA VAL A 32 -7.18 -10.35 0.35
C VAL A 32 -5.98 -10.51 1.27
N PHE A 33 -4.82 -10.83 0.70
CA PHE A 33 -3.56 -10.97 1.42
C PHE A 33 -2.75 -9.68 1.28
N LEU A 34 -2.30 -9.14 2.41
CA LEU A 34 -1.62 -7.85 2.49
C LEU A 34 -0.17 -8.01 2.99
N GLN A 35 0.63 -6.95 2.85
CA GLN A 35 1.94 -6.82 3.49
C GLN A 35 1.87 -5.75 4.59
N ASP A 36 2.78 -5.87 5.56
CA ASP A 36 2.77 -5.14 6.84
C ASP A 36 2.81 -3.61 6.73
N THR A 37 3.60 -3.07 5.80
CA THR A 37 4.03 -1.66 5.82
C THR A 37 3.69 -0.89 4.55
N ASN A 38 2.82 -1.42 3.69
CA ASN A 38 2.33 -0.71 2.51
C ASN A 38 0.96 -0.09 2.76
N SER A 39 0.93 1.14 3.29
CA SER A 39 -0.32 1.82 3.64
C SER A 39 -1.22 2.16 2.44
N MET A 40 -0.64 2.29 1.24
CA MET A 40 -1.40 2.65 0.04
C MET A 40 -2.27 1.50 -0.49
N THR A 41 -2.06 0.26 -0.03
CA THR A 41 -2.80 -0.89 -0.52
C THR A 41 -4.31 -0.75 -0.33
N PHE A 42 -4.77 -0.19 0.80
CA PHE A 42 -6.20 -0.05 1.07
C PHE A 42 -6.94 0.83 0.04
N ARG A 43 -6.23 1.69 -0.68
CA ARG A 43 -6.81 2.49 -1.77
C ARG A 43 -7.02 1.68 -3.05
N ALA A 44 -6.19 0.67 -3.28
CA ALA A 44 -6.27 -0.17 -4.46
C ALA A 44 -7.25 -1.35 -4.28
N VAL A 45 -7.34 -1.92 -3.07
CA VAL A 45 -8.12 -3.12 -2.77
C VAL A 45 -9.54 -3.09 -3.34
N PRO A 46 -10.34 -2.00 -3.20
CA PRO A 46 -11.70 -1.97 -3.77
C PRO A 46 -11.71 -2.19 -5.29
N SER A 47 -10.83 -1.52 -6.02
CA SER A 47 -10.71 -1.67 -7.47
C SER A 47 -10.09 -3.01 -7.88
N LEU A 48 -9.12 -3.52 -7.11
CA LEU A 48 -8.46 -4.81 -7.34
C LEU A 48 -9.47 -5.95 -7.21
N LEU A 49 -10.30 -5.89 -6.17
CA LEU A 49 -11.40 -6.82 -5.96
C LEU A 49 -12.44 -6.69 -7.09
N GLY A 50 -12.79 -5.47 -7.49
CA GLY A 50 -13.70 -5.22 -8.61
C GLY A 50 -13.24 -5.87 -9.91
N VAL A 51 -11.95 -5.77 -10.25
CA VAL A 51 -11.37 -6.46 -11.42
C VAL A 51 -11.42 -7.98 -11.24
N SER A 52 -11.08 -8.49 -10.05
CA SER A 52 -11.12 -9.93 -9.76
C SER A 52 -12.52 -10.51 -9.98
N VAL A 53 -13.56 -9.80 -9.54
CA VAL A 53 -14.97 -10.17 -9.76
C VAL A 53 -15.33 -10.09 -11.24
N ALA A 54 -15.05 -8.96 -11.90
CA ALA A 54 -15.43 -8.74 -13.29
C ALA A 54 -14.78 -9.73 -14.26
N GLN A 55 -13.58 -10.20 -13.95
CA GLN A 55 -12.81 -11.14 -14.76
C GLN A 55 -12.89 -12.59 -14.24
N ASN A 56 -13.68 -12.84 -13.18
CA ASN A 56 -13.83 -14.16 -12.54
C ASN A 56 -12.49 -14.84 -12.20
N LEU A 57 -11.52 -14.05 -11.72
CA LEU A 57 -10.16 -14.53 -11.45
C LEU A 57 -10.14 -15.40 -10.19
N GLN A 58 -9.44 -16.52 -10.23
CA GLN A 58 -9.16 -17.33 -9.04
C GLN A 58 -8.01 -16.75 -8.21
N LEU A 59 -7.06 -16.09 -8.86
CA LEU A 59 -5.98 -15.34 -8.25
C LEU A 59 -5.71 -14.07 -9.05
N ASN A 60 -5.63 -12.93 -8.37
CA ASN A 60 -5.25 -11.66 -8.96
C ASN A 60 -4.06 -11.07 -8.21
N PHE A 61 -2.94 -10.90 -8.92
CA PHE A 61 -1.78 -10.19 -8.40
C PHE A 61 -1.98 -8.69 -8.55
N CYS A 62 -1.84 -7.95 -7.44
CA CYS A 62 -1.66 -6.52 -7.52
C CYS A 62 -0.24 -6.23 -8.00
N CYS A 63 -0.14 -5.48 -9.09
CA CYS A 63 1.14 -5.18 -9.72
C CYS A 63 1.35 -3.68 -9.94
N ILE A 64 2.60 -3.34 -10.24
CA ILE A 64 3.03 -2.03 -10.75
C ILE A 64 3.89 -2.20 -12.02
N PRO A 65 4.05 -1.15 -12.85
CA PRO A 65 5.09 -1.12 -13.87
C PRO A 65 6.45 -1.33 -13.21
N ARG A 66 7.13 -2.41 -13.59
CA ARG A 66 8.42 -2.80 -13.02
C ARG A 66 9.54 -2.29 -13.90
N LYS A 67 10.62 -1.79 -13.31
CA LYS A 67 11.87 -1.53 -14.04
C LYS A 67 12.69 -2.81 -14.18
N PRO A 68 13.41 -3.01 -15.28
CA PRO A 68 14.36 -4.12 -15.39
C PRO A 68 15.33 -4.14 -14.21
N LYS A 69 15.60 -5.33 -13.67
CA LYS A 69 16.48 -5.58 -12.51
C LYS A 69 16.03 -4.92 -11.21
N GLN A 70 14.81 -4.37 -11.14
CA GLN A 70 14.22 -3.91 -9.89
C GLN A 70 14.03 -5.09 -8.93
N GLU A 71 14.28 -4.87 -7.64
CA GLU A 71 14.16 -5.84 -6.54
C GLU A 71 12.67 -6.12 -6.17
N ILE A 72 11.88 -6.43 -7.18
CA ILE A 72 10.46 -6.80 -7.09
C ILE A 72 10.26 -7.99 -8.03
N GLY A 73 9.59 -9.03 -7.55
CA GLY A 73 9.26 -10.21 -8.35
C GLY A 73 8.38 -9.84 -9.54
N ALA A 74 8.49 -10.60 -10.64
CA ALA A 74 7.74 -10.35 -11.86
C ALA A 74 6.70 -11.45 -12.07
N VAL A 75 5.46 -11.08 -12.42
CA VAL A 75 4.46 -12.06 -12.81
C VAL A 75 4.67 -12.42 -14.27
N ALA A 76 4.85 -13.70 -14.56
CA ALA A 76 5.05 -14.22 -15.90
C ALA A 76 4.27 -15.52 -16.09
N GLN A 77 3.94 -15.84 -17.34
CA GLN A 77 3.47 -17.16 -17.72
C GLN A 77 4.66 -18.03 -18.11
N LEU A 78 4.89 -19.10 -17.35
CA LEU A 78 5.86 -20.14 -17.70
C LEU A 78 5.16 -21.17 -18.57
N VAL A 79 5.74 -21.48 -19.74
CA VAL A 79 5.23 -22.48 -20.66
C VAL A 79 6.25 -23.59 -20.80
N ALA A 80 5.87 -24.81 -20.42
CA ALA A 80 6.69 -26.00 -20.61
C ALA A 80 6.69 -26.42 -22.09
N PRO A 81 7.72 -27.14 -22.58
CA PRO A 81 7.76 -27.63 -23.96
C PRO A 81 6.54 -28.47 -24.39
N GLY A 82 5.87 -29.13 -23.44
CA GLY A 82 4.63 -29.88 -23.67
C GLY A 82 3.35 -29.04 -23.73
N GLY A 83 3.44 -27.71 -23.69
CA GLY A 83 2.32 -26.77 -23.78
C GLY A 83 1.60 -26.47 -22.45
N THR A 84 1.95 -27.16 -21.37
CA THR A 84 1.43 -26.83 -20.03
C THR A 84 1.95 -25.46 -19.61
N ALA A 85 1.05 -24.60 -19.15
CA ALA A 85 1.37 -23.24 -18.73
C ALA A 85 0.95 -22.99 -17.28
N MET A 86 1.72 -22.15 -16.58
CA MET A 86 1.31 -21.58 -15.29
C MET A 86 1.65 -20.10 -15.24
N THR A 87 0.76 -19.28 -14.68
CA THR A 87 1.05 -17.88 -14.38
C THR A 87 1.44 -17.78 -12.92
N CYS A 88 2.66 -17.32 -12.65
CA CYS A 88 3.18 -17.23 -11.29
C CYS A 88 4.16 -16.06 -11.14
N ASN A 89 4.53 -15.77 -9.89
CA ASN A 89 5.59 -14.84 -9.59
C ASN A 89 6.96 -15.51 -9.74
N ILE A 90 7.85 -14.86 -10.48
CA ILE A 90 9.27 -15.18 -10.59
C ILE A 90 10.05 -14.17 -9.77
N GLU A 91 10.83 -14.65 -8.80
CA GLU A 91 11.59 -13.76 -7.93
C GLU A 91 12.63 -12.96 -8.74
N TYR A 92 12.90 -11.73 -8.30
CA TYR A 92 13.77 -10.80 -9.02
C TYR A 92 15.19 -11.35 -9.24
N ASN A 93 15.68 -12.17 -8.31
CA ASN A 93 16.99 -12.82 -8.38
C ASN A 93 17.02 -14.06 -9.29
N GLN A 94 15.86 -14.53 -9.74
CA GLN A 94 15.69 -15.68 -10.65
C GLN A 94 15.34 -15.24 -12.08
N LEU A 95 14.68 -14.08 -12.22
CA LEU A 95 14.14 -13.63 -13.49
C LEU A 95 15.20 -13.47 -14.60
N ASP A 96 16.28 -12.74 -14.34
CA ASP A 96 17.31 -12.50 -15.38
C ASP A 96 17.97 -13.81 -15.85
N PRO A 97 18.46 -14.70 -14.96
CA PRO A 97 18.96 -16.02 -15.37
C PRO A 97 17.93 -16.87 -16.13
N LEU A 98 16.66 -16.85 -15.70
CA LEU A 98 15.59 -17.58 -16.35
C LEU A 98 15.35 -17.07 -17.78
N LEU A 99 15.26 -15.76 -17.95
CA LEU A 99 15.07 -15.14 -19.27
C LEU A 99 16.24 -15.43 -20.21
N ARG A 100 17.48 -15.37 -19.73
CA ARG A 100 18.66 -15.77 -20.53
C ARG A 100 18.57 -17.23 -20.98
N ALA A 101 18.17 -18.13 -20.09
CA ALA A 101 17.99 -19.54 -20.43
C ALA A 101 16.90 -19.74 -21.49
N VAL A 102 15.75 -19.07 -21.36
CA VAL A 102 14.67 -19.11 -22.36
C VAL A 102 15.13 -18.55 -23.70
N GLN A 103 15.77 -17.38 -23.70
CA GLN A 103 16.30 -16.75 -24.93
C GLN A 103 17.29 -17.67 -25.66
N ARG A 104 18.18 -18.35 -24.91
CA ARG A 104 19.10 -19.35 -25.47
C ARG A 104 18.36 -20.50 -26.14
N LEU A 105 17.33 -21.04 -25.50
CA LEU A 105 16.51 -22.13 -26.05
C LEU A 105 15.75 -21.70 -27.32
N GLU A 106 15.37 -20.42 -27.41
CA GLU A 106 14.73 -19.82 -28.59
C GLU A 106 15.71 -19.38 -29.68
N GLY A 107 17.02 -19.54 -29.49
CA GLY A 107 18.05 -19.06 -30.43
C GLY A 107 18.14 -17.53 -30.52
N LYS A 108 17.69 -16.81 -29.49
CA LYS A 108 17.74 -15.34 -29.39
C LYS A 108 18.96 -14.88 -28.58
N PRO A 109 19.42 -13.62 -28.75
CA PRO A 109 20.43 -13.04 -27.87
C PRO A 109 20.01 -13.09 -26.39
N GLU A 110 20.92 -13.53 -25.52
CA GLU A 110 20.69 -13.63 -24.07
C GLU A 110 20.74 -12.24 -23.40
N THR A 111 19.77 -11.39 -23.67
CA THR A 111 19.72 -10.03 -23.08
C THR A 111 19.29 -10.06 -21.60
N GLY A 112 18.57 -11.09 -21.16
CA GLY A 112 18.04 -11.22 -19.81
C GLY A 112 16.85 -10.29 -19.54
N ASP A 113 16.79 -9.74 -18.33
CA ASP A 113 15.72 -8.81 -17.91
C ASP A 113 16.04 -7.39 -18.43
N THR A 114 15.39 -7.01 -19.53
CA THR A 114 15.55 -5.72 -20.22
C THR A 114 14.21 -5.03 -20.43
N ALA A 115 14.25 -3.71 -20.67
CA ALA A 115 13.06 -2.91 -20.95
C ALA A 115 12.44 -3.27 -22.30
N LEU A 116 11.14 -3.01 -22.42
CA LEU A 116 10.41 -3.05 -23.69
C LEU A 116 10.60 -1.71 -24.43
N GLY A 117 11.41 -1.70 -25.48
CA GLY A 117 11.70 -0.50 -26.26
C GLY A 117 12.25 0.65 -25.41
N ASP A 118 11.82 1.87 -25.70
CA ASP A 118 12.34 3.09 -25.04
C ASP A 118 11.66 3.41 -23.69
N ALA A 119 10.74 2.58 -23.20
CA ALA A 119 9.87 2.90 -22.08
C ALA A 119 10.50 2.74 -20.68
N ASP A 120 11.75 2.27 -20.55
CA ASP A 120 12.41 1.91 -19.26
C ASP A 120 11.54 1.02 -18.33
N VAL A 121 10.65 0.21 -18.91
CA VAL A 121 9.72 -0.67 -18.20
C VAL A 121 9.89 -2.11 -18.69
N SER A 122 9.98 -3.04 -17.75
CA SER A 122 10.01 -4.48 -17.99
C SER A 122 8.68 -4.94 -18.59
N PRO A 123 8.68 -5.86 -19.57
CA PRO A 123 7.44 -6.42 -20.11
C PRO A 123 6.65 -7.24 -19.09
N PHE A 124 7.28 -7.61 -17.96
CA PHE A 124 6.66 -8.39 -16.90
C PHE A 124 6.28 -7.48 -15.72
N PRO A 125 5.00 -7.42 -15.32
CA PRO A 125 4.54 -6.55 -14.25
C PRO A 125 5.11 -6.98 -12.90
N GLY A 126 5.43 -6.00 -12.05
CA GLY A 126 6.04 -6.23 -10.74
C GLY A 126 5.00 -6.54 -9.69
N ASN A 127 5.05 -7.75 -9.12
CA ASN A 127 4.19 -8.19 -8.03
C ASN A 127 4.55 -7.46 -6.72
N ILE A 128 3.62 -6.66 -6.18
CA ILE A 128 3.84 -5.96 -4.90
C ILE A 128 3.36 -6.78 -3.69
N ASN A 129 3.06 -8.06 -3.92
CA ASN A 129 2.65 -9.05 -2.93
C ASN A 129 1.34 -8.71 -2.20
N ILE A 130 0.40 -8.11 -2.93
CA ILE A 130 -0.99 -7.98 -2.52
C ILE A 130 -1.80 -8.91 -3.44
N LEU A 131 -2.49 -9.87 -2.85
CA LEU A 131 -3.16 -10.94 -3.59
C LEU A 131 -4.66 -10.92 -3.30
N VAL A 132 -5.49 -11.07 -4.33
CA VAL A 132 -6.91 -11.39 -4.18
C VAL A 132 -7.13 -12.82 -4.63
N ILE A 133 -7.70 -13.66 -3.77
CA ILE A 133 -7.92 -15.07 -4.02
C ILE A 133 -9.41 -15.40 -3.88
N ASP A 134 -9.96 -16.15 -4.83
CA ASP A 134 -11.31 -16.71 -4.74
C ASP A 134 -11.35 -17.75 -3.62
N LEU A 135 -11.98 -17.37 -2.51
CA LEU A 135 -12.05 -18.18 -1.29
C LEU A 135 -12.84 -19.48 -1.51
N THR A 136 -13.82 -19.45 -2.43
CA THR A 136 -14.66 -20.60 -2.77
C THR A 136 -13.82 -21.76 -3.30
N ARG A 137 -12.80 -21.45 -4.08
CA ARG A 137 -11.88 -22.43 -4.69
C ARG A 137 -10.63 -22.65 -3.84
N TYR A 138 -10.26 -21.68 -3.03
CA TYR A 138 -9.06 -21.69 -2.20
C TYR A 138 -8.95 -22.92 -1.30
N THR A 139 -10.02 -23.26 -0.57
CA THR A 139 -10.02 -24.42 0.33
C THR A 139 -9.80 -25.73 -0.41
N ALA A 140 -10.44 -25.90 -1.57
CA ALA A 140 -10.25 -27.05 -2.44
C ALA A 140 -8.82 -27.10 -3.03
N THR A 141 -8.23 -25.95 -3.37
CA THR A 141 -6.83 -25.88 -3.84
C THR A 141 -5.83 -26.25 -2.74
N LEU A 142 -6.10 -25.90 -1.48
CA LEU A 142 -5.18 -26.21 -0.37
C LEU A 142 -5.29 -27.66 0.14
N SER A 143 -6.44 -28.30 0.00
CA SER A 143 -6.70 -29.63 0.58
C SER A 143 -5.72 -30.73 0.15
N PRO A 144 -5.31 -30.85 -1.13
CA PRO A 144 -4.39 -31.91 -1.54
C PRO A 144 -2.99 -31.83 -0.91
N THR A 145 -2.61 -30.65 -0.40
CA THR A 145 -1.28 -30.40 0.18
C THR A 145 -1.34 -30.02 1.66
N ASP A 146 -2.49 -30.13 2.32
CA ASP A 146 -2.72 -29.62 3.68
C ASP A 146 -2.28 -28.14 3.86
N GLY A 147 -2.46 -27.36 2.79
CA GLY A 147 -2.05 -25.96 2.69
C GLY A 147 -0.54 -25.73 2.54
N ILE A 148 0.26 -26.77 2.35
CA ILE A 148 1.70 -26.67 2.07
C ILE A 148 1.88 -26.17 0.63
N ILE A 149 2.66 -25.10 0.46
CA ILE A 149 3.09 -24.59 -0.86
C ILE A 149 4.52 -25.06 -1.19
N PRO A 150 4.97 -24.96 -2.45
CA PRO A 150 6.33 -25.31 -2.82
C PRO A 150 7.39 -24.56 -2.02
N GLU A 151 8.40 -25.31 -1.56
CA GLU A 151 9.54 -24.79 -0.82
C GLU A 151 10.72 -24.49 -1.75
N PHE A 152 11.60 -23.60 -1.31
CA PHE A 152 12.87 -23.30 -1.95
C PHE A 152 13.95 -23.07 -0.90
N VAL A 153 15.20 -22.91 -1.34
CA VAL A 153 16.33 -22.58 -0.45
C VAL A 153 17.20 -21.49 -1.10
N ASN A 154 17.59 -20.48 -0.33
CA ASN A 154 18.43 -19.37 -0.79
C ASN A 154 19.70 -19.21 0.06
N PRO A 155 20.66 -20.14 -0.05
CA PRO A 155 21.85 -20.14 0.79
C PRO A 155 22.74 -18.93 0.51
N LYS A 156 23.27 -18.31 1.58
CA LYS A 156 24.30 -17.27 1.49
C LYS A 156 25.66 -17.91 1.68
N TYR A 157 26.54 -17.77 0.69
CA TYR A 157 27.88 -18.37 0.70
C TYR A 157 28.95 -17.37 1.15
N VAL A 158 30.07 -17.88 1.67
CA VAL A 158 31.23 -17.07 2.07
C VAL A 158 31.86 -16.41 0.85
N ASP A 159 31.94 -17.14 -0.26
CA ASP A 159 32.56 -16.71 -1.52
C ASP A 159 31.87 -17.36 -2.74
N GLY A 160 32.43 -17.11 -3.92
CA GLY A 160 31.92 -17.61 -5.20
C GLY A 160 32.06 -19.12 -5.42
N SER A 161 32.82 -19.86 -4.59
CA SER A 161 32.95 -21.32 -4.72
C SER A 161 31.66 -22.06 -4.37
N ARG A 162 30.79 -21.42 -3.57
CA ARG A 162 29.52 -21.97 -3.09
C ARG A 162 29.67 -23.29 -2.32
N THR A 163 30.82 -23.53 -1.70
CA THR A 163 31.11 -24.73 -0.90
C THR A 163 30.84 -24.57 0.59
N SER A 164 30.84 -23.33 1.11
CA SER A 164 30.64 -23.03 2.53
C SER A 164 29.62 -21.91 2.74
N PHE A 165 28.69 -22.10 3.68
CA PHE A 165 27.69 -21.09 4.01
C PHE A 165 28.25 -19.99 4.92
N LYS A 166 27.92 -18.74 4.62
CA LYS A 166 28.20 -17.57 5.47
C LYS A 166 27.34 -17.56 6.74
N SER A 167 26.18 -18.21 6.69
CA SER A 167 25.30 -18.43 7.84
C SER A 167 24.41 -19.65 7.58
N PRO A 168 23.91 -20.35 8.61
CA PRO A 168 22.99 -21.48 8.42
C PRO A 168 21.82 -21.13 7.50
N THR A 169 21.53 -21.99 6.53
CA THR A 169 20.39 -21.84 5.61
C THR A 169 19.16 -22.59 6.14
N ARG A 170 17.98 -22.31 5.57
CA ARG A 170 16.73 -23.04 5.84
C ARG A 170 15.93 -23.17 4.56
N LEU A 171 14.98 -24.10 4.55
CA LEU A 171 13.88 -24.07 3.56
C LEU A 171 13.06 -22.81 3.79
N GLU A 172 12.52 -22.27 2.69
CA GLU A 172 11.67 -21.10 2.67
C GLU A 172 10.44 -21.35 1.79
N CYS A 173 9.35 -20.65 2.07
CA CYS A 173 8.14 -20.69 1.25
C CYS A 173 7.54 -19.29 1.08
N MET A 174 6.91 -19.05 -0.08
CA MET A 174 6.35 -17.76 -0.44
C MET A 174 4.82 -17.83 -0.56
N MET A 175 4.10 -16.77 -0.18
CA MET A 175 2.63 -16.80 -0.21
C MET A 175 2.10 -16.67 -1.66
N GLN A 176 2.82 -15.93 -2.49
CA GLN A 176 2.53 -15.84 -3.92
C GLN A 176 2.70 -17.18 -4.67
N ASP A 177 3.44 -18.13 -4.09
CA ASP A 177 3.62 -19.46 -4.68
C ASP A 177 2.39 -20.36 -4.55
N TYR A 178 1.34 -19.90 -3.87
CA TYR A 178 -0.02 -20.46 -4.03
C TYR A 178 -0.41 -20.61 -5.50
N ALA A 179 0.03 -19.70 -6.38
CA ALA A 179 -0.23 -19.77 -7.82
C ALA A 179 0.26 -21.08 -8.46
N LYS A 180 1.30 -21.71 -7.90
CA LYS A 180 1.87 -22.98 -8.38
C LYS A 180 1.02 -24.20 -8.03
N LEU A 181 0.06 -24.05 -7.12
CA LEU A 181 -0.90 -25.11 -6.76
C LEU A 181 -2.16 -25.08 -7.64
N LEU A 182 -2.35 -24.02 -8.43
CA LEU A 182 -3.54 -23.85 -9.25
C LEU A 182 -3.53 -24.80 -10.45
N PRO A 183 -4.71 -25.32 -10.85
CA PRO A 183 -4.80 -26.16 -12.04
C PRO A 183 -4.52 -25.33 -13.31
N PRO A 184 -4.14 -25.97 -14.44
CA PRO A 184 -3.77 -25.27 -15.67
C PRO A 184 -4.85 -24.37 -16.27
N ASP A 185 -6.13 -24.63 -15.98
CA ASP A 185 -7.29 -23.86 -16.44
C ASP A 185 -7.71 -22.73 -15.47
N ALA A 186 -6.99 -22.57 -14.34
CA ALA A 186 -7.27 -21.52 -13.39
C ALA A 186 -7.05 -20.13 -14.00
N LEU A 187 -8.02 -19.23 -13.81
CA LEU A 187 -7.91 -17.84 -14.25
C LEU A 187 -7.03 -17.06 -13.29
N VAL A 188 -5.77 -16.85 -13.67
CA VAL A 188 -4.80 -16.06 -12.92
C VAL A 188 -4.52 -14.76 -13.67
N GLY A 189 -4.76 -13.62 -13.02
CA GLY A 189 -4.63 -12.30 -13.62
C GLY A 189 -3.67 -11.39 -12.86
N THR A 190 -3.41 -10.23 -13.46
CA THR A 190 -2.71 -9.12 -12.82
C THR A 190 -3.52 -7.86 -12.97
N THR A 191 -3.53 -7.02 -11.94
CA THR A 191 -4.08 -5.66 -12.00
C THR A 191 -2.94 -4.69 -11.73
N CYS A 192 -2.57 -3.92 -12.77
CA CYS A 192 -1.41 -3.05 -12.74
C CYS A 192 -1.81 -1.61 -12.42
N TYR A 193 -1.21 -1.03 -11.39
CA TYR A 193 -1.45 0.34 -10.95
C TYR A 193 -0.20 1.20 -11.16
N THR A 194 -0.39 2.50 -11.36
CA THR A 194 0.72 3.44 -11.38
C THR A 194 1.15 3.81 -9.97
N GLU A 195 2.47 3.91 -9.75
CA GLU A 195 2.98 4.57 -8.56
C GLU A 195 2.64 6.07 -8.59
N PRO A 196 2.33 6.71 -7.44
CA PRO A 196 2.44 6.21 -6.06
C PRO A 196 1.12 5.67 -5.49
N TRP A 197 0.12 5.33 -6.30
CA TRP A 197 -1.25 5.07 -5.83
C TRP A 197 -1.42 3.81 -4.97
N VAL A 198 -0.53 2.84 -5.12
CA VAL A 198 -0.65 1.54 -4.46
C VAL A 198 0.61 1.07 -3.74
N PHE A 199 1.78 1.64 -4.05
CA PHE A 199 3.07 1.13 -3.58
C PHE A 199 3.82 2.16 -2.75
N ASN A 200 3.80 1.94 -1.43
CA ASN A 200 4.45 2.80 -0.44
C ASN A 200 5.00 2.01 0.77
N PRO A 201 5.77 0.93 0.57
CA PRO A 201 6.27 0.10 1.67
C PRO A 201 7.38 0.78 2.48
N VAL A 202 7.45 0.50 3.78
CA VAL A 202 8.55 0.94 4.66
C VAL A 202 9.42 -0.24 5.07
N LYS A 203 10.37 -0.60 4.20
CA LYS A 203 11.36 -1.67 4.45
C LYS A 203 12.63 -1.22 5.19
N ARG A 204 12.85 0.10 5.33
CA ARG A 204 14.03 0.71 5.94
C ARG A 204 13.65 2.04 6.61
N PRO A 205 14.27 2.41 7.76
CA PRO A 205 13.95 3.66 8.47
C PRO A 205 13.97 4.92 7.60
N ALA A 206 14.96 5.05 6.72
CA ALA A 206 15.12 6.20 5.81
C ALA A 206 13.93 6.43 4.84
N MET A 207 13.03 5.46 4.68
CA MET A 207 11.84 5.58 3.82
C MET A 207 10.60 6.07 4.59
N LEU A 208 10.66 6.20 5.91
CA LEU A 208 9.48 6.51 6.71
C LEU A 208 8.98 7.94 6.47
N ALA A 209 9.88 8.93 6.42
CA ALA A 209 9.52 10.32 6.16
C ALA A 209 8.84 10.50 4.78
N THR A 210 9.39 9.86 3.74
CA THR A 210 8.83 9.90 2.38
C THR A 210 7.50 9.13 2.31
N SER A 211 7.39 8.00 3.01
CA SER A 211 6.16 7.23 3.09
C SER A 211 5.04 7.97 3.83
N GLU A 212 5.34 8.65 4.93
CA GLU A 212 4.41 9.50 5.67
C GLU A 212 3.93 10.68 4.80
N GLN A 213 4.86 11.38 4.14
CA GLN A 213 4.50 12.48 3.23
C GLN A 213 3.60 12.04 2.08
N ARG A 214 3.84 10.84 1.51
CA ARG A 214 2.98 10.28 0.46
C ARG A 214 1.54 10.07 0.95
N GLN A 215 1.32 9.79 2.23
CA GLN A 215 -0.03 9.72 2.80
C GLN A 215 -0.73 11.08 2.80
N TYR A 216 -0.04 12.13 3.28
CA TYR A 216 -0.56 13.50 3.24
C TYR A 216 -0.90 13.92 1.81
N LEU A 217 0.01 13.70 0.86
CA LEU A 217 -0.18 14.04 -0.54
C LEU A 217 -1.34 13.28 -1.18
N MET A 218 -1.56 12.03 -0.80
CA MET A 218 -2.66 11.25 -1.33
C MET A 218 -4.02 11.76 -0.83
N ASN A 219 -4.12 12.11 0.45
CA ASN A 219 -5.31 12.76 1.00
C ASN A 219 -5.55 14.14 0.36
N ALA A 220 -4.50 14.93 0.20
CA ALA A 220 -4.56 16.21 -0.50
C ALA A 220 -5.04 16.07 -1.95
N ARG A 221 -4.64 15.01 -2.68
CA ARG A 221 -5.17 14.72 -4.02
C ARG A 221 -6.68 14.48 -4.04
N TYR A 222 -7.23 13.83 -3.03
CA TYR A 222 -8.69 13.63 -2.93
C TYR A 222 -9.41 14.94 -2.62
N LEU A 223 -8.88 15.78 -1.72
CA LEU A 223 -9.44 17.10 -1.45
C LEU A 223 -9.41 18.00 -2.69
N ARG A 224 -8.28 18.06 -3.40
CA ARG A 224 -8.19 18.82 -4.67
C ARG A 224 -9.18 18.30 -5.71
N ALA A 225 -9.40 16.99 -5.78
CA ALA A 225 -10.41 16.43 -6.67
C ALA A 225 -11.86 16.73 -6.24
N ALA A 226 -12.07 17.18 -5.01
CA ALA A 226 -13.34 17.73 -4.54
C ALA A 226 -13.47 19.25 -4.81
N GLY A 227 -12.44 19.91 -5.34
CA GLY A 227 -12.43 21.34 -5.65
C GLY A 227 -11.71 22.20 -4.61
N VAL A 228 -11.18 21.62 -3.53
CA VAL A 228 -10.47 22.35 -2.47
C VAL A 228 -9.19 23.00 -3.00
N GLU A 229 -9.00 24.30 -2.75
CA GLU A 229 -7.75 25.00 -2.99
C GLU A 229 -6.71 24.52 -1.97
N LEU A 230 -5.74 23.73 -2.44
CA LEU A 230 -4.68 23.18 -1.61
C LEU A 230 -3.38 23.11 -2.43
N PRO A 231 -2.31 23.86 -2.04
CA PRO A 231 -1.05 23.85 -2.76
C PRO A 231 -0.40 22.47 -2.82
N PHE A 232 0.12 22.10 -3.98
CA PHE A 232 0.84 20.83 -4.17
C PHE A 232 2.32 21.11 -4.40
N PRO A 233 3.23 20.33 -3.79
CA PRO A 233 4.64 20.66 -3.86
C PRO A 233 5.21 20.47 -5.27
N THR A 234 6.17 21.32 -5.63
CA THR A 234 6.99 21.23 -6.83
C THR A 234 8.43 20.83 -6.49
N ALA A 235 9.21 20.40 -7.49
CA ALA A 235 10.61 20.02 -7.28
C ALA A 235 11.51 21.19 -6.85
N SER A 236 11.09 22.43 -7.08
CA SER A 236 11.80 23.65 -6.70
C SER A 236 11.44 24.16 -5.29
N ASP A 237 10.49 23.54 -4.61
CA ASP A 237 10.05 24.03 -3.31
C ASP A 237 11.12 23.79 -2.23
N PRO A 238 11.29 24.73 -1.28
CA PRO A 238 12.20 24.54 -0.15
C PRO A 238 11.87 23.27 0.63
N GLN A 239 12.93 22.54 1.00
CA GLN A 239 12.81 21.36 1.83
C GLN A 239 12.74 21.74 3.31
N ASP A 240 11.93 21.04 4.08
CA ASP A 240 11.88 21.16 5.53
C ASP A 240 12.93 20.27 6.22
N VAL A 241 12.83 20.13 7.56
CA VAL A 241 13.76 19.35 8.38
C VAL A 241 13.89 17.87 7.98
N ARG A 242 12.98 17.35 7.16
CA ARG A 242 12.95 15.98 6.64
C ARG A 242 13.70 15.84 5.32
N GLY A 243 14.16 16.94 4.71
CA GLY A 243 14.69 16.96 3.35
C GLY A 243 13.60 16.82 2.29
N LEU A 244 12.36 17.18 2.61
CA LEU A 244 11.20 17.06 1.73
C LEU A 244 10.47 18.40 1.62
N PRO A 245 9.82 18.71 0.49
CA PRO A 245 9.00 19.92 0.37
C PRO A 245 7.96 20.03 1.48
N GLN A 246 7.69 21.22 1.98
CA GLN A 246 6.60 21.42 2.94
C GLN A 246 5.24 21.15 2.28
N VAL A 247 4.39 20.38 2.95
CA VAL A 247 3.03 20.03 2.47
C VAL A 247 2.04 20.11 3.61
N ALA A 248 0.77 20.38 3.28
CA ALA A 248 -0.31 20.32 4.25
C ALA A 248 -0.42 18.89 4.80
N CYS A 249 -0.49 18.76 6.12
CA CYS A 249 -0.64 17.49 6.82
C CYS A 249 -2.12 17.13 6.86
N VAL A 250 -2.61 16.53 5.77
CA VAL A 250 -4.01 16.11 5.65
C VAL A 250 -4.15 14.65 6.07
N GLN A 251 -4.94 14.41 7.12
CA GLN A 251 -5.35 13.08 7.58
C GLN A 251 -6.87 12.94 7.50
N LEU A 252 -7.31 12.03 6.65
CA LEU A 252 -8.72 11.66 6.49
C LEU A 252 -8.89 10.27 7.10
N LEU A 253 -9.47 10.20 8.30
CA LEU A 253 -9.61 8.94 9.03
C LEU A 253 -10.78 8.11 8.48
N PRO A 254 -10.81 6.78 8.70
CA PRO A 254 -11.84 5.91 8.16
C PRO A 254 -13.27 6.29 8.54
N GLY A 255 -13.48 6.91 9.72
CA GLY A 255 -14.78 7.43 10.11
C GLY A 255 -15.29 8.55 9.21
N PHE A 256 -14.37 9.29 8.56
CA PHE A 256 -14.70 10.37 7.62
C PHE A 256 -14.92 9.87 6.19
N ALA A 257 -13.89 9.27 5.59
CA ALA A 257 -13.94 8.78 4.21
C ALA A 257 -12.80 7.80 3.90
N CYS A 258 -13.09 6.74 3.15
CA CYS A 258 -12.09 5.78 2.67
C CYS A 258 -11.86 5.86 1.15
N SER A 259 -12.71 6.55 0.40
CA SER A 259 -12.66 6.65 -1.06
C SER A 259 -12.67 8.09 -1.57
N LYS A 260 -12.15 8.29 -2.78
CA LYS A 260 -12.23 9.59 -3.49
C LYS A 260 -13.67 10.10 -3.58
N ARG A 261 -14.63 9.21 -3.88
CA ARG A 261 -16.04 9.56 -4.03
C ARG A 261 -16.65 10.03 -2.72
N GLU A 262 -16.32 9.40 -1.60
CA GLU A 262 -16.77 9.83 -0.28
C GLU A 262 -16.21 11.21 0.04
N VAL A 263 -14.91 11.44 -0.15
CA VAL A 263 -14.31 12.76 0.07
C VAL A 263 -15.01 13.85 -0.76
N GLN A 264 -15.30 13.60 -2.04
CA GLN A 264 -16.04 14.55 -2.88
C GLN A 264 -17.45 14.83 -2.35
N ARG A 265 -18.14 13.82 -1.79
CA ARG A 265 -19.46 13.99 -1.17
C ARG A 265 -19.39 14.73 0.17
N ARG A 266 -18.30 14.57 0.91
CA ARG A 266 -18.06 15.25 2.20
C ARG A 266 -17.59 16.69 2.03
N PHE A 267 -17.19 17.10 0.82
CA PHE A 267 -16.80 18.47 0.49
C PHE A 267 -17.70 19.05 -0.63
N PRO A 268 -19.02 19.19 -0.40
CA PRO A 268 -19.93 19.71 -1.42
C PRO A 268 -19.60 21.15 -1.86
N GLY A 269 -19.02 21.98 -0.98
CA GLY A 269 -18.55 23.33 -1.31
C GLY A 269 -17.03 23.39 -1.49
N GLY A 270 -16.42 22.34 -2.05
CA GLY A 270 -14.98 22.27 -2.27
C GLY A 270 -14.34 23.54 -2.86
N PRO A 271 -14.91 24.19 -3.90
CA PRO A 271 -14.39 25.46 -4.43
C PRO A 271 -14.32 26.61 -3.42
N ASP A 272 -15.14 26.58 -2.36
CA ASP A 272 -15.13 27.56 -1.27
C ASP A 272 -14.19 27.15 -0.12
N CYS A 273 -13.48 26.03 -0.26
CA CYS A 273 -12.56 25.51 0.73
C CYS A 273 -11.11 25.78 0.34
N ARG A 274 -10.32 26.35 1.25
CA ARG A 274 -8.90 26.66 1.11
C ARG A 274 -8.11 26.12 2.30
N ILE A 275 -7.00 25.46 2.02
CA ILE A 275 -6.08 24.90 3.02
C ILE A 275 -4.65 25.30 2.65
N SER A 276 -3.96 26.04 3.53
CA SER A 276 -2.59 26.48 3.26
C SER A 276 -1.58 25.32 3.31
N ALA A 277 -0.42 25.47 2.66
CA ALA A 277 0.63 24.44 2.62
C ALA A 277 1.24 24.12 4.00
N ARG A 278 1.12 25.02 4.98
CA ARG A 278 1.58 24.81 6.36
C ARG A 278 0.53 24.16 7.26
N SER A 279 -0.66 23.93 6.75
CA SER A 279 -1.78 23.53 7.59
C SER A 279 -1.76 22.06 7.98
N THR A 280 -2.37 21.74 9.11
CA THR A 280 -2.70 20.37 9.53
C THR A 280 -4.22 20.23 9.60
N LEU A 281 -4.77 19.23 8.91
CA LEU A 281 -6.20 18.93 8.93
C LEU A 281 -6.39 17.46 9.29
N ILE A 282 -7.14 17.21 10.37
CA ILE A 282 -7.58 15.85 10.74
C ILE A 282 -9.10 15.83 10.78
N LEU A 283 -9.71 14.90 10.04
CA LEU A 283 -11.15 14.69 10.02
C LEU A 283 -11.47 13.23 10.36
N ASP A 284 -12.31 13.03 11.37
CA ASP A 284 -12.81 11.72 11.80
C ASP A 284 -14.31 11.76 12.10
N GLY A 285 -15.07 10.84 11.52
CA GLY A 285 -16.52 10.71 11.69
C GLY A 285 -17.37 11.40 10.61
N ASP A 286 -18.68 11.44 10.84
CA ASP A 286 -19.70 11.85 9.87
C ASP A 286 -19.75 13.39 9.69
N ILE A 287 -18.76 13.91 8.96
CA ILE A 287 -18.53 15.35 8.76
C ILE A 287 -18.78 15.72 7.29
N THR A 288 -19.47 16.84 7.06
CA THR A 288 -19.65 17.45 5.75
C THR A 288 -19.19 18.91 5.79
N VAL A 289 -18.42 19.35 4.80
CA VAL A 289 -17.75 20.66 4.77
C VAL A 289 -18.21 21.46 3.55
N ASP A 290 -18.97 22.52 3.81
CA ASP A 290 -19.44 23.46 2.80
C ASP A 290 -18.39 24.55 2.57
N ARG A 291 -17.79 25.12 3.62
CA ARG A 291 -16.76 26.16 3.49
C ARG A 291 -15.74 26.08 4.62
N LEU A 292 -14.46 26.04 4.26
CA LEU A 292 -13.33 26.00 5.19
C LEU A 292 -12.22 26.91 4.68
N ASP A 293 -11.72 27.82 5.51
CA ASP A 293 -10.48 28.54 5.26
C ASP A 293 -9.49 28.25 6.39
N LEU A 294 -8.51 27.39 6.12
CA LEU A 294 -7.56 26.89 7.09
C LEU A 294 -6.15 27.39 6.79
N ASP A 295 -5.58 28.11 7.75
CA ASP A 295 -4.17 28.43 7.82
C ASP A 295 -3.64 28.20 9.24
N GLY A 296 -3.33 26.94 9.55
CA GLY A 296 -2.96 26.49 10.89
C GLY A 296 -3.29 25.02 11.09
N ALA A 297 -3.62 24.60 12.31
CA ALA A 297 -4.03 23.24 12.60
C ALA A 297 -5.49 23.16 13.06
N LEU A 298 -6.24 22.25 12.45
CA LEU A 298 -7.64 21.95 12.75
C LEU A 298 -7.83 20.43 12.86
N GLU A 299 -8.52 20.02 13.93
CA GLU A 299 -9.01 18.66 14.09
C GLU A 299 -10.51 18.66 14.36
N ILE A 300 -11.25 17.83 13.62
CA ILE A 300 -12.68 17.61 13.83
C ILE A 300 -12.91 16.12 14.06
N HIS A 301 -13.46 15.78 15.22
CA HIS A 301 -13.76 14.40 15.62
C HIS A 301 -15.24 14.27 15.96
N ALA A 302 -15.93 13.32 15.33
CA ALA A 302 -17.34 13.03 15.57
C ALA A 302 -17.55 11.54 15.87
N VAL A 303 -18.16 11.22 17.00
CA VAL A 303 -18.48 9.84 17.38
C VAL A 303 -19.57 9.24 16.47
N PRO A 304 -19.72 7.90 16.42
CA PRO A 304 -20.83 7.29 15.70
C PRO A 304 -22.20 7.88 16.10
N GLY A 305 -22.99 8.31 15.11
CA GLY A 305 -24.28 8.95 15.31
C GLY A 305 -24.24 10.48 15.44
N ALA A 306 -23.07 11.11 15.50
CA ALA A 306 -22.89 12.55 15.43
C ALA A 306 -22.71 13.01 13.98
N GLN A 307 -23.66 13.75 13.44
CA GLN A 307 -23.62 14.33 12.09
C GLN A 307 -23.19 15.79 12.19
N VAL A 308 -22.05 16.13 11.61
CA VAL A 308 -21.47 17.47 11.70
C VAL A 308 -21.49 18.14 10.32
N ARG A 309 -22.10 19.32 10.22
CA ARG A 309 -22.06 20.15 9.02
C ARG A 309 -21.27 21.43 9.28
N VAL A 310 -20.10 21.54 8.65
CA VAL A 310 -19.28 22.75 8.65
C VAL A 310 -19.78 23.69 7.56
N LYS A 311 -20.66 24.62 7.93
CA LYS A 311 -21.25 25.60 7.00
C LYS A 311 -20.23 26.65 6.58
N ARG A 312 -19.48 27.18 7.54
CA ARG A 312 -18.36 28.11 7.34
C ARG A 312 -17.44 28.02 8.54
N LEU A 313 -16.16 27.78 8.29
CA LEU A 313 -15.15 27.74 9.33
C LEU A 313 -13.89 28.43 8.85
N VAL A 314 -13.43 29.44 9.58
CA VAL A 314 -12.12 30.07 9.36
C VAL A 314 -11.24 29.73 10.55
N VAL A 315 -10.03 29.23 10.31
CA VAL A 315 -9.06 28.91 11.36
C VAL A 315 -7.71 29.52 10.99
N ARG A 316 -7.21 30.39 11.88
CA ARG A 316 -5.86 30.94 11.89
C ARG A 316 -5.23 30.67 13.25
N ASN A 317 -4.15 29.92 13.29
CA ASN A 317 -3.38 29.66 14.52
C ASN A 317 -1.93 29.27 14.18
N ALA A 318 -1.06 29.13 15.18
CA ALA A 318 0.36 28.77 14.98
C ALA A 318 0.59 27.40 14.32
N GLY A 319 -0.38 26.48 14.38
CA GLY A 319 -0.36 25.20 13.71
C GLY A 319 0.62 24.18 14.30
N CYS A 320 1.13 23.31 13.44
CA CYS A 320 2.11 22.29 13.79
C CYS A 320 3.42 22.53 13.06
N ARG A 321 4.54 22.13 13.67
CA ARG A 321 5.89 22.28 13.12
C ARG A 321 6.64 20.95 13.17
N PHE A 322 7.28 20.59 12.06
CA PHE A 322 8.23 19.50 12.03
C PHE A 322 9.55 19.95 12.67
N VAL A 323 10.02 19.19 13.67
CA VAL A 323 11.28 19.45 14.37
C VAL A 323 12.20 18.25 14.22
N ARG A 324 13.49 18.48 13.96
CA ARG A 324 14.45 17.38 13.83
C ARG A 324 14.62 16.68 15.18
N ALA A 325 14.64 15.35 15.17
CA ALA A 325 14.95 14.59 16.37
C ALA A 325 16.45 14.80 16.71
N GLU A 326 16.74 15.23 17.93
CA GLU A 326 18.11 15.40 18.40
C GLU A 326 18.80 14.04 18.57
N GLN A 327 20.03 13.93 18.07
CA GLN A 327 20.81 12.70 18.23
C GLN A 327 21.28 12.57 19.69
N GLY A 328 21.15 11.37 20.26
CA GLY A 328 21.57 11.08 21.63
C GLY A 328 20.56 11.46 22.71
N VAL A 329 19.40 12.01 22.33
CA VAL A 329 18.25 12.18 23.23
C VAL A 329 17.40 10.92 23.20
N ASP A 330 16.95 10.47 24.37
CA ASP A 330 16.01 9.36 24.48
C ASP A 330 14.61 9.82 24.04
N VAL A 331 14.30 9.57 22.76
CA VAL A 331 12.99 9.83 22.14
C VAL A 331 12.31 8.50 21.78
N PRO A 332 10.98 8.46 21.67
CA PRO A 332 10.28 7.23 21.29
C PRO A 332 10.81 6.61 20.00
N ALA A 333 10.82 5.28 19.90
CA ALA A 333 11.41 4.55 18.77
C ALA A 333 10.86 5.03 17.40
N GLN A 334 9.57 5.35 17.32
CA GLN A 334 8.94 5.89 16.10
C GLN A 334 9.48 7.27 15.67
N VAL A 335 9.98 8.08 16.60
CA VAL A 335 10.64 9.36 16.34
C VAL A 335 12.08 9.10 15.89
N GLN A 336 12.79 8.18 16.57
CA GLN A 336 14.16 7.79 16.21
C GLN A 336 14.26 7.29 14.76
N ILE A 337 13.36 6.38 14.34
CA ILE A 337 13.41 5.78 13.01
C ILE A 337 12.98 6.76 11.90
N ARG A 338 12.12 7.75 12.19
CA ARG A 338 11.67 8.73 11.19
C ARG A 338 12.57 9.97 11.11
N GLY A 339 13.32 10.25 12.17
CA GLY A 339 14.31 11.33 12.26
C GLY A 339 13.74 12.71 12.58
N TYR A 340 12.45 12.81 12.90
CA TYR A 340 11.76 14.07 13.25
C TYR A 340 10.57 13.81 14.17
N ASP A 341 10.15 14.86 14.87
CA ASP A 341 8.91 14.92 15.64
C ASP A 341 8.00 16.05 15.12
N ILE A 342 6.74 16.08 15.57
CA ILE A 342 5.76 17.10 15.23
C ILE A 342 5.37 17.86 16.49
N GLU A 343 5.86 19.09 16.59
CA GLU A 343 5.51 20.01 17.66
C GLU A 343 4.14 20.67 17.35
N ARG A 344 3.19 20.53 18.27
CA ARG A 344 1.83 21.07 18.13
C ARG A 344 1.73 22.43 18.84
N MET A 345 2.04 23.51 18.12
CA MET A 345 2.13 24.86 18.68
C MET A 345 0.75 25.44 19.05
N ALA A 346 -0.23 25.29 18.16
CA ALA A 346 -1.63 25.62 18.43
C ALA A 346 -2.54 24.80 17.51
N VAL A 347 -3.64 24.25 18.06
CA VAL A 347 -4.59 23.42 17.31
C VAL A 347 -6.01 23.77 17.74
N THR A 348 -6.86 24.13 16.77
CA THR A 348 -8.30 24.21 16.99
C THR A 348 -8.87 22.80 16.94
N LYS A 349 -9.48 22.35 18.04
CA LYS A 349 -10.06 21.01 18.14
C LYS A 349 -11.56 21.09 18.37
N LEU A 350 -12.34 20.54 17.45
CA LEU A 350 -13.79 20.40 17.56
C LEU A 350 -14.10 18.92 17.84
N VAL A 351 -14.71 18.64 18.98
CA VAL A 351 -15.06 17.27 19.40
C VAL A 351 -16.56 17.19 19.62
N PHE A 352 -17.20 16.29 18.90
CA PHE A 352 -18.61 15.96 19.02
C PHE A 352 -18.70 14.55 19.60
N ASP A 353 -18.85 14.48 20.92
CA ASP A 353 -18.73 13.27 21.74
C ASP A 353 -20.09 12.60 22.06
N ALA A 354 -21.19 13.20 21.61
CA ALA A 354 -22.53 12.65 21.71
C ALA A 354 -23.19 12.53 20.32
N PRO A 355 -24.09 11.55 20.11
CA PRO A 355 -24.93 11.50 18.91
C PRO A 355 -25.82 12.75 18.80
N GLY A 356 -26.02 13.23 17.57
CA GLY A 356 -26.79 14.44 17.32
C GLY A 356 -26.49 15.06 15.96
N SER A 357 -27.19 16.15 15.64
CA SER A 357 -26.90 16.97 14.47
C SER A 357 -26.27 18.28 14.92
N TYR A 358 -25.07 18.56 14.39
CA TYR A 358 -24.25 19.70 14.76
C TYR A 358 -23.97 20.57 13.55
N GLU A 359 -23.98 21.87 13.75
CA GLU A 359 -23.57 22.84 12.74
C GLU A 359 -22.40 23.65 13.27
N VAL A 360 -21.36 23.82 12.44
CA VAL A 360 -20.22 24.69 12.72
C VAL A 360 -20.31 25.87 11.76
N ASP A 361 -20.50 27.06 12.33
CA ASP A 361 -20.49 28.32 11.60
C ASP A 361 -19.73 29.40 12.38
N GLU A 362 -18.40 29.34 12.35
CA GLU A 362 -17.51 30.07 13.27
C GLU A 362 -16.25 30.64 12.58
N VAL A 363 -15.63 31.62 13.23
CA VAL A 363 -14.33 32.21 12.86
C VAL A 363 -13.41 32.12 14.08
N HIS A 364 -12.31 31.40 13.96
CA HIS A 364 -11.25 31.31 14.96
C HIS A 364 -9.98 31.98 14.42
N GLU A 365 -9.68 33.16 14.95
CA GLU A 365 -8.44 33.87 14.71
C GLU A 365 -7.73 34.04 16.06
N ALA A 366 -6.54 33.46 16.19
CA ALA A 366 -5.73 33.47 17.40
C ALA A 366 -4.38 34.14 17.15
#